data_AF-A0AB33ZEP9-F1
#
_entry.id   AF-A0AB33ZEP9-F1
#
_cell.length_a   1.000
_cell.length_b   1.000
_cell.length_c   1.000
_cell.angle_alpha   90.00
_cell.angle_beta   90.00
_cell.angle_gamma   90.00
#
_symmetry.space_group_name_H-M   'P 1'
#
loop_
_entity.id
_entity.type
_entity.pdbx_description
1 polymer ?
#
loop_
_entity_poly.entity_id
_entity_poly.type
_entity_poly.pdbx_seq_one_letter_code
_entity_poly.pdbx_strand_id
1 'polypeptide(L)'
;MNRKEWIEYFEAINNRKPTIQECQQALLNGEFVMEGKQATFSNNGKSVTEGAMPLPNQMTGQMVNPAYSQQMVFVKKKKFGKKTFIGLGIALFLVVATSLGLFLFSSKGTNLGGLWVNGNNAGLVYELSGKKSKLVAGHREEEIKEISIGQKVRQKFETSLEDVSDSKLKTIADFDKKYQLQTKEIILVKTKVFGYYNLIQKDGTNLVLDLFLSDLYYGSRSTKDLKKTCLFHKAAVPKAFVGQWKKFDSDDDSEGEGTISENGVVTTDSDGKDILIAKTLKEYLVDQSGSIDNDKVQKEFAKIQKSLKSHGFQAKSVNDIYHDASKSYYYVLVDGGKRIILLEDSFNLLSYKGYLEREDTR
;
A
#
# COMPACT_ATOMS: atom_id res chain seq x y z
N MET A 1 16.09 -21.20 0.83
CA MET A 1 16.42 -22.12 1.96
C MET A 1 15.89 -23.51 1.64
N ASN A 2 16.41 -24.55 2.27
CA ASN A 2 15.82 -25.89 2.15
C ASN A 2 14.60 -26.02 3.08
N ARG A 3 13.80 -27.09 2.91
CA ARG A 3 12.57 -27.29 3.69
C ARG A 3 12.81 -27.30 5.20
N LYS A 4 13.94 -27.85 5.65
CA LYS A 4 14.24 -27.98 7.09
C LYS A 4 14.51 -26.61 7.71
N GLU A 5 15.36 -25.81 7.07
CA GLU A 5 15.67 -24.44 7.49
C GLU A 5 14.41 -23.56 7.54
N TRP A 6 13.52 -23.72 6.57
CA TRP A 6 12.27 -22.96 6.55
C TRP A 6 11.32 -23.36 7.70
N ILE A 7 11.24 -24.64 8.04
CA ILE A 7 10.43 -25.10 9.19
C ILE A 7 11.00 -24.57 10.50
N GLU A 8 12.32 -24.62 10.69
CA GLU A 8 12.97 -24.09 11.89
C GLU A 8 12.76 -22.57 12.04
N TYR A 9 12.87 -21.82 10.94
CA TYR A 9 12.55 -20.39 10.91
C TYR A 9 11.08 -20.11 11.24
N PHE A 10 10.15 -20.91 10.68
CA PHE A 10 8.73 -20.78 10.95
C PHE A 10 8.40 -21.04 12.43
N GLU A 11 8.98 -22.09 13.01
CA GLU A 11 8.77 -22.47 14.41
C GLU A 11 9.31 -21.41 15.37
N ALA A 12 10.48 -20.83 15.08
CA ALA A 12 11.08 -19.77 15.90
C ALA A 12 10.22 -18.50 15.97
N ILE A 13 9.51 -18.16 14.89
CA ILE A 13 8.68 -16.95 14.83
C ILE A 13 7.28 -17.20 15.40
N ASN A 14 6.69 -18.35 15.09
CA ASN A 14 5.28 -18.62 15.39
C ASN A 14 5.09 -19.47 16.65
N ASN A 15 6.17 -19.95 17.26
CA ASN A 15 6.20 -20.84 18.42
C ASN A 15 5.29 -22.08 18.26
N ARG A 16 5.16 -22.57 17.01
CA ARG A 16 4.39 -23.76 16.61
C ARG A 16 4.90 -24.33 15.29
N LYS A 17 4.60 -25.60 15.05
CA LYS A 17 4.87 -26.26 13.77
C LYS A 17 4.01 -25.68 12.63
N PRO A 18 4.54 -25.57 11.41
CA PRO A 18 3.74 -25.16 10.25
C PRO A 18 2.71 -26.23 9.88
N THR A 19 1.55 -25.77 9.43
CA THR A 19 0.51 -26.64 8.86
C THR A 19 0.87 -27.10 7.44
N ILE A 20 0.18 -28.12 6.94
CA ILE A 20 0.38 -28.62 5.56
C ILE A 20 0.11 -27.52 4.53
N GLN A 21 -0.90 -26.68 4.76
CA GLN A 21 -1.25 -25.56 3.88
C GLN A 21 -0.15 -24.49 3.86
N GLU A 22 0.42 -24.16 5.02
CA GLU A 22 1.55 -23.21 5.12
C GLU A 22 2.80 -23.74 4.41
N CYS A 23 3.09 -25.03 4.55
CA CYS A 23 4.19 -25.65 3.80
C CYS A 23 3.95 -25.63 2.28
N GLN A 24 2.72 -25.88 1.83
CA GLN A 24 2.36 -25.83 0.41
C GLN A 24 2.47 -24.41 -0.14
N GLN A 25 2.00 -23.42 0.62
CA GLN A 25 2.10 -22.02 0.24
C GLN A 25 3.55 -21.56 0.15
N ALA A 26 4.39 -21.92 1.11
CA ALA A 26 5.81 -21.59 1.11
C ALA A 26 6.58 -22.26 -0.02
N LEU A 27 6.20 -23.49 -0.40
CA LEU A 27 6.76 -24.16 -1.59
C LEU A 27 6.33 -23.44 -2.88
N LEU A 28 5.06 -23.05 -3.00
CA LEU A 28 4.55 -22.31 -4.17
C LEU A 28 5.16 -20.90 -4.28
N ASN A 29 5.42 -20.27 -3.14
CA ASN A 29 6.08 -18.96 -3.05
C ASN A 29 7.60 -19.04 -3.28
N GLY A 30 8.17 -20.25 -3.38
CA GLY A 30 9.61 -20.46 -3.51
C GLY A 30 10.41 -20.06 -2.27
N GLU A 31 9.76 -19.95 -1.11
CA GLU A 31 10.43 -19.64 0.16
C GLU A 31 11.41 -20.74 0.56
N PHE A 32 11.07 -21.98 0.24
CA PHE A 32 12.02 -23.07 0.23
C PHE A 32 11.89 -23.91 -1.03
N VAL A 33 12.99 -24.58 -1.39
CA VAL A 33 13.02 -25.54 -2.49
C VAL A 33 13.12 -26.95 -1.92
N MET A 34 12.43 -27.89 -2.56
CA MET A 34 12.57 -29.31 -2.23
C MET A 34 13.89 -29.80 -2.82
N GLU A 35 14.86 -30.10 -1.96
CA GLU A 35 16.09 -30.75 -2.41
C GLU A 35 15.75 -32.12 -3.02
N GLY A 36 16.22 -32.35 -4.25
CA GLY A 36 15.82 -33.49 -5.05
C GLY A 36 16.24 -34.83 -4.45
N LYS A 37 15.25 -35.58 -3.96
CA LYS A 37 15.12 -37.02 -4.18
C LYS A 37 13.65 -37.33 -4.48
N GLN A 38 13.43 -38.05 -5.58
CA GLN A 38 12.14 -38.42 -6.17
C GLN A 38 11.02 -38.66 -5.16
N ALA A 39 9.88 -37.99 -5.35
CA ALA A 39 8.60 -38.42 -4.81
C ALA A 39 7.60 -38.54 -5.97
N THR A 40 7.49 -39.76 -6.49
CA THR A 40 6.35 -40.25 -7.25
C THR A 40 5.07 -40.02 -6.44
N PHE A 41 4.09 -39.33 -7.02
CA PHE A 41 2.73 -39.34 -6.50
C PHE A 41 2.09 -40.70 -6.81
N SER A 42 1.98 -41.57 -5.80
CA SER A 42 1.10 -42.74 -5.86
C SER A 42 -0.06 -42.55 -4.90
N ASN A 43 -1.27 -42.49 -5.47
CA ASN A 43 -2.50 -42.82 -4.77
C ASN A 43 -2.50 -44.33 -4.47
N ASN A 44 -2.64 -44.72 -3.21
CA ASN A 44 -3.64 -45.69 -2.75
C ASN A 44 -3.50 -45.94 -1.24
N GLY A 45 -4.64 -46.18 -0.60
CA GLY A 45 -4.74 -46.39 0.84
C GLY A 45 -4.38 -47.79 1.33
N LYS A 46 -4.44 -47.88 2.67
CA LYS A 46 -4.44 -49.05 3.58
C LYS A 46 -3.08 -49.66 4.02
N SER A 47 -2.99 -49.71 5.36
CA SER A 47 -2.42 -50.72 6.27
C SER A 47 -0.91 -51.02 6.31
N VAL A 48 -0.29 -50.57 7.42
CA VAL A 48 0.35 -51.37 8.51
C VAL A 48 1.46 -52.41 8.19
N THR A 49 2.63 -52.10 8.76
CA THR A 49 3.79 -52.90 9.27
C THR A 49 4.75 -53.71 8.39
N GLU A 50 6.03 -53.41 8.68
CA GLU A 50 7.23 -54.26 8.84
C GLU A 50 7.90 -54.96 7.64
N GLY A 51 9.22 -54.72 7.54
CA GLY A 51 10.18 -55.80 7.35
C GLY A 51 11.08 -55.74 6.12
N ALA A 52 12.39 -55.66 6.38
CA ALA A 52 13.50 -56.21 5.59
C ALA A 52 13.97 -55.48 4.30
N MET A 53 15.14 -54.85 4.44
CA MET A 53 16.19 -54.76 3.40
C MET A 53 16.70 -56.18 3.06
N PRO A 54 17.27 -56.46 1.85
CA PRO A 54 18.58 -55.89 1.48
C PRO A 54 18.84 -55.64 -0.03
N LEU A 55 19.84 -54.79 -0.32
CA LEU A 55 20.63 -54.76 -1.58
C LEU A 55 21.62 -55.96 -1.59
N PRO A 56 22.24 -56.43 -2.71
CA PRO A 56 22.96 -55.58 -3.69
C PRO A 56 23.17 -56.08 -5.15
N ASN A 57 23.82 -55.21 -5.95
CA ASN A 57 24.86 -55.46 -6.98
C ASN A 57 24.55 -55.75 -8.48
N GLN A 58 25.41 -55.09 -9.31
CA GLN A 58 25.95 -55.48 -10.64
C GLN A 58 25.00 -55.42 -11.86
N MET A 59 25.43 -55.17 -13.10
CA MET A 59 26.62 -54.64 -13.79
C MET A 59 26.18 -54.43 -15.26
N THR A 60 26.86 -53.54 -16.00
CA THR A 60 27.09 -53.56 -17.47
C THR A 60 25.92 -53.50 -18.48
N GLY A 61 26.09 -52.63 -19.50
CA GLY A 61 25.84 -53.04 -20.89
C GLY A 61 25.04 -52.09 -21.79
N GLN A 62 25.78 -51.45 -22.70
CA GLN A 62 25.41 -51.23 -24.11
C GLN A 62 24.38 -50.16 -24.52
N MET A 63 24.96 -49.10 -25.12
CA MET A 63 24.56 -48.40 -26.35
C MET A 63 23.38 -48.99 -27.13
N VAL A 64 22.44 -48.14 -27.57
CA VAL A 64 22.19 -47.80 -29.00
C VAL A 64 21.40 -46.47 -29.05
N ASN A 65 21.90 -45.50 -29.81
CA ASN A 65 21.13 -44.36 -30.31
C ASN A 65 20.90 -44.62 -31.81
N PRO A 66 19.75 -44.27 -32.39
CA PRO A 66 19.80 -43.72 -33.74
C PRO A 66 19.01 -42.42 -33.85
N ALA A 67 19.66 -41.46 -34.50
CA ALA A 67 19.11 -40.18 -34.89
C ALA A 67 18.24 -40.28 -36.16
N TYR A 68 17.53 -39.18 -36.41
CA TYR A 68 16.86 -38.74 -37.66
C TYR A 68 15.47 -39.30 -38.00
N SER A 69 14.47 -38.42 -37.98
CA SER A 69 13.87 -37.89 -39.22
C SER A 69 12.79 -36.83 -38.92
N GLN A 70 12.98 -35.63 -39.44
CA GLN A 70 11.92 -34.63 -39.60
C GLN A 70 10.89 -35.13 -40.63
N GLN A 71 9.61 -35.02 -40.32
CA GLN A 71 8.57 -34.98 -41.35
C GLN A 71 7.43 -34.06 -40.93
N MET A 72 7.36 -32.91 -41.59
CA MET A 72 6.23 -31.99 -41.60
C MET A 72 5.08 -32.66 -42.37
N VAL A 73 4.00 -33.02 -41.66
CA VAL A 73 2.77 -33.51 -42.31
C VAL A 73 1.80 -32.34 -42.45
N PHE A 74 1.57 -31.94 -43.71
CA PHE A 74 0.47 -31.10 -44.13
C PHE A 74 -0.87 -31.75 -43.75
N VAL A 75 -1.57 -31.19 -42.76
CA VAL A 75 -2.93 -31.62 -42.44
C VAL A 75 -3.91 -30.90 -43.37
N LYS A 76 -4.67 -31.72 -44.13
CA LYS A 76 -5.77 -31.33 -45.00
C LYS A 76 -6.73 -30.35 -44.30
N LYS A 77 -7.07 -29.24 -44.97
CA LYS A 77 -8.16 -28.33 -44.58
C LYS A 77 -9.49 -29.10 -44.48
N LYS A 78 -9.95 -29.37 -43.27
CA LYS A 78 -11.29 -29.91 -43.00
C LYS A 78 -12.26 -28.73 -42.85
N LYS A 79 -13.20 -28.59 -43.79
CA LYS A 79 -14.32 -27.63 -43.70
C LYS A 79 -15.16 -27.97 -42.47
N PHE A 80 -15.10 -27.14 -41.43
CA PHE A 80 -15.96 -27.28 -40.26
C PHE A 80 -17.25 -26.49 -40.43
N GLY A 81 -18.38 -27.18 -40.22
CA GLY A 81 -19.72 -26.62 -40.30
C GLY A 81 -20.00 -25.57 -39.20
N LYS A 82 -20.91 -24.65 -39.52
CA LYS A 82 -21.31 -23.44 -38.78
C LYS A 82 -21.77 -23.62 -37.31
N LYS A 83 -21.69 -24.82 -36.73
CA LYS A 83 -22.09 -25.10 -35.33
C LYS A 83 -20.91 -25.32 -34.36
N THR A 84 -19.67 -25.19 -34.82
CA THR A 84 -18.46 -25.39 -33.97
C THR A 84 -17.78 -24.07 -33.55
N PHE A 85 -18.31 -22.92 -33.98
CA PHE A 85 -17.73 -21.60 -33.68
C PHE A 85 -18.16 -20.99 -32.35
N ILE A 86 -19.18 -21.55 -31.68
CA ILE A 86 -19.65 -21.03 -30.38
C ILE A 86 -18.81 -21.60 -29.22
N GLY A 87 -18.22 -22.80 -29.35
CA GLY A 87 -17.41 -23.42 -28.30
C GLY A 87 -15.96 -22.92 -28.20
N LEU A 88 -15.35 -22.49 -29.31
CA LEU A 88 -13.99 -21.94 -29.32
C LEU A 88 -13.95 -20.45 -28.96
N GLY A 89 -15.05 -19.73 -29.17
CA GLY A 89 -15.23 -18.38 -28.63
C GLY A 89 -15.29 -18.38 -27.10
N ILE A 90 -15.98 -19.36 -26.50
CA ILE A 90 -16.14 -19.45 -25.03
C ILE A 90 -14.85 -19.90 -24.33
N ALA A 91 -14.02 -20.76 -24.95
CA ALA A 91 -12.73 -21.14 -24.36
C ALA A 91 -11.70 -19.99 -24.40
N LEU A 92 -11.67 -19.18 -25.47
CA LEU A 92 -10.81 -17.99 -25.52
C LEU A 92 -11.36 -16.86 -24.65
N PHE A 93 -12.69 -16.72 -24.53
CA PHE A 93 -13.30 -15.80 -23.57
C PHE A 93 -13.10 -16.26 -22.13
N LEU A 94 -12.99 -17.56 -21.84
CA LEU A 94 -12.66 -18.08 -20.52
C LEU A 94 -11.18 -17.95 -20.21
N VAL A 95 -10.26 -18.11 -21.17
CA VAL A 95 -8.82 -17.86 -20.95
C VAL A 95 -8.56 -16.36 -20.80
N VAL A 96 -9.23 -15.52 -21.59
CA VAL A 96 -9.20 -14.06 -21.42
C VAL A 96 -9.93 -13.65 -20.14
N ALA A 97 -11.06 -14.26 -19.77
CA ALA A 97 -11.76 -14.01 -18.50
C ALA A 97 -11.13 -14.69 -17.28
N THR A 98 -10.16 -15.59 -17.43
CA THR A 98 -9.26 -16.00 -16.33
C THR A 98 -8.02 -15.12 -16.24
N SER A 99 -7.64 -14.42 -17.32
CA SER A 99 -6.60 -13.37 -17.26
C SER A 99 -7.14 -11.97 -16.96
N LEU A 100 -8.45 -11.76 -17.13
CA LEU A 100 -9.22 -10.54 -16.87
C LEU A 100 -10.27 -10.76 -15.76
N GLY A 101 -10.27 -11.97 -15.19
CA GLY A 101 -11.06 -12.36 -14.04
C GLY A 101 -10.38 -11.85 -12.79
N LEU A 102 -10.72 -10.61 -12.44
CA LEU A 102 -10.86 -10.18 -11.06
C LEU A 102 -9.77 -10.71 -10.11
N PHE A 103 -8.62 -10.03 -10.08
CA PHE A 103 -7.91 -9.82 -8.79
C PHE A 103 -8.72 -8.82 -7.92
N LEU A 104 -10.05 -8.93 -7.94
CA LEU A 104 -10.91 -8.17 -7.06
C LEU A 104 -10.89 -8.89 -5.71
N PHE A 105 -10.22 -8.25 -4.76
CA PHE A 105 -10.31 -8.50 -3.31
C PHE A 105 -9.47 -9.63 -2.71
N SER A 106 -8.18 -9.68 -3.05
CA SER A 106 -7.17 -10.06 -2.05
C SER A 106 -6.17 -8.93 -1.84
N SER A 107 -6.64 -7.83 -1.26
CA SER A 107 -5.77 -6.83 -0.60
C SER A 107 -5.03 -7.41 0.61
N LYS A 108 -5.30 -8.67 0.98
CA LYS A 108 -4.66 -9.36 2.10
C LYS A 108 -3.15 -9.61 1.92
N GLY A 109 -2.56 -9.27 0.77
CA GLY A 109 -1.13 -9.43 0.49
C GLY A 109 -0.31 -8.14 0.40
N THR A 110 -0.91 -6.96 0.27
CA THR A 110 -0.15 -5.71 0.08
C THR A 110 -0.18 -4.84 1.34
N ASN A 111 0.97 -4.29 1.75
CA ASN A 111 1.04 -3.32 2.86
C ASN A 111 0.62 -1.89 2.44
N LEU A 112 -0.13 -1.78 1.34
CA LEU A 112 -0.48 -0.51 0.72
C LEU A 112 -1.61 0.20 1.49
N GLY A 113 -2.47 -0.54 2.20
CA GLY A 113 -3.60 0.03 2.93
C GLY A 113 -3.17 1.05 4.00
N GLY A 114 -3.93 2.14 4.12
CA GLY A 114 -3.71 3.20 5.09
C GLY A 114 -3.38 4.57 4.47
N LEU A 115 -3.00 5.51 5.34
CA LEU A 115 -2.61 6.88 4.99
C LEU A 115 -1.12 6.95 4.62
N TRP A 116 -0.84 7.59 3.50
CA TRP A 116 0.47 7.90 2.99
C TRP A 116 0.62 9.41 2.84
N VAL A 117 1.72 9.98 3.35
CA VAL A 117 1.98 11.42 3.34
C VAL A 117 3.34 11.71 2.72
N ASN A 118 3.45 12.73 1.87
CA ASN A 118 4.72 13.15 1.26
C ASN A 118 5.33 14.39 1.95
N GLY A 119 6.48 14.84 1.44
CA GLY A 119 7.19 16.02 1.97
C GLY A 119 6.50 17.36 1.74
N ASN A 120 5.42 17.40 0.95
CA ASN A 120 4.55 18.57 0.80
C ASN A 120 3.30 18.50 1.69
N ASN A 121 3.19 17.49 2.57
CA ASN A 121 1.99 17.20 3.35
C ASN A 121 0.76 16.95 2.45
N ALA A 122 0.95 16.35 1.28
CA ALA A 122 -0.15 15.80 0.50
C ALA A 122 -0.42 14.35 0.93
N GLY A 123 -1.70 13.99 1.02
CA GLY A 123 -2.16 12.68 1.48
C GLY A 123 -2.69 11.79 0.35
N LEU A 124 -2.43 10.50 0.46
CA LEU A 124 -3.09 9.44 -0.28
C LEU A 124 -3.61 8.39 0.71
N VAL A 125 -4.87 7.99 0.59
CA VAL A 125 -5.44 6.92 1.43
C VAL A 125 -5.89 5.76 0.57
N TYR A 126 -5.33 4.58 0.83
CA TYR A 126 -5.79 3.33 0.25
C TYR A 126 -6.70 2.60 1.25
N GLU A 127 -8.00 2.66 1.03
CA GLU A 127 -8.99 1.91 1.82
C GLU A 127 -9.24 0.55 1.17
N LEU A 128 -8.54 -0.48 1.63
CA LEU A 128 -8.52 -1.78 0.97
C LEU A 128 -9.37 -2.87 1.67
N SER A 129 -9.90 -2.58 2.85
CA SER A 129 -10.60 -3.54 3.73
C SER A 129 -12.13 -3.56 3.55
N GLY A 130 -12.70 -2.60 2.81
CA GLY A 130 -14.14 -2.51 2.58
C GLY A 130 -14.67 -3.43 1.47
N LYS A 131 -16.00 -3.48 1.31
CA LYS A 131 -16.68 -4.19 0.18
C LYS A 131 -16.15 -3.75 -1.19
N LYS A 132 -15.72 -2.50 -1.27
CA LYS A 132 -15.07 -1.90 -2.43
C LYS A 132 -13.80 -1.23 -1.94
N SER A 133 -12.69 -1.48 -2.64
CA SER A 133 -11.45 -0.79 -2.37
C SER A 133 -11.51 0.61 -2.94
N LYS A 134 -10.99 1.59 -2.21
CA LYS A 134 -11.05 3.00 -2.60
C LYS A 134 -9.68 3.65 -2.48
N LEU A 135 -9.46 4.64 -3.33
CA LEU A 135 -8.33 5.56 -3.26
C LEU A 135 -8.89 6.96 -3.00
N VAL A 136 -8.43 7.59 -1.92
CA VAL A 136 -8.68 9.01 -1.64
C VAL A 136 -7.41 9.81 -1.91
N ALA A 137 -7.53 10.84 -2.74
CA ALA A 137 -6.45 11.75 -3.09
C ALA A 137 -6.98 13.20 -3.06
N GLY A 138 -6.58 13.97 -2.05
CA GLY A 138 -7.19 15.28 -1.78
C GLY A 138 -8.70 15.14 -1.56
N HIS A 139 -9.50 15.89 -2.32
CA HIS A 139 -10.96 15.89 -2.21
C HIS A 139 -11.68 14.78 -2.99
N ARG A 140 -10.92 13.87 -3.61
CA ARG A 140 -11.46 12.91 -4.55
C ARG A 140 -11.35 11.50 -4.01
N GLU A 141 -12.48 10.80 -3.98
CA GLU A 141 -12.58 9.38 -3.68
C GLU A 141 -12.93 8.61 -4.95
N GLU A 142 -12.15 7.59 -5.29
CA GLU A 142 -12.37 6.77 -6.48
C GLU A 142 -12.34 5.29 -6.12
N GLU A 143 -13.24 4.51 -6.71
CA GLU A 143 -13.22 3.05 -6.57
C GLU A 143 -12.01 2.48 -7.32
N ILE A 144 -11.20 1.69 -6.60
CA ILE A 144 -10.10 0.94 -7.18
C ILE A 144 -10.67 -0.22 -7.98
N LYS A 145 -10.32 -0.27 -9.26
CA LYS A 145 -10.76 -1.29 -10.22
C LYS A 145 -9.73 -2.39 -10.42
N GLU A 146 -8.45 -2.09 -10.19
CA GLU A 146 -7.36 -3.04 -10.36
C GLU A 146 -6.26 -2.77 -9.33
N ILE A 147 -5.77 -3.84 -8.71
CA ILE A 147 -4.49 -3.86 -7.99
C ILE A 147 -3.69 -5.03 -8.56
N SER A 148 -2.56 -4.71 -9.18
CA SER A 148 -1.68 -5.67 -9.84
C SER A 148 -0.29 -5.62 -9.20
N ILE A 149 0.34 -6.78 -9.03
CA ILE A 149 1.67 -6.93 -8.43
C ILE A 149 2.55 -7.90 -9.24
N GLY A 150 3.84 -7.96 -8.90
CA GLY A 150 4.77 -8.96 -9.44
C GLY A 150 5.45 -8.58 -10.75
N GLN A 151 6.13 -9.56 -11.36
CA GLN A 151 7.08 -9.33 -12.47
C GLN A 151 6.45 -8.66 -13.69
N LYS A 152 5.18 -8.96 -14.01
CA LYS A 152 4.47 -8.33 -15.14
C LYS A 152 4.30 -6.83 -14.95
N VAL A 153 4.01 -6.38 -13.73
CA VAL A 153 3.88 -4.95 -13.42
C VAL A 153 5.23 -4.26 -13.52
N ARG A 154 6.29 -4.92 -13.04
CA ARG A 154 7.66 -4.41 -13.19
C ARG A 154 8.06 -4.24 -14.66
N GLN A 155 7.82 -5.26 -15.49
CA GLN A 155 8.09 -5.16 -16.94
C GLN A 155 7.31 -4.01 -17.57
N LYS A 156 6.04 -3.86 -17.21
CA LYS A 156 5.22 -2.75 -17.70
C LYS A 156 5.79 -1.39 -17.29
N PHE A 157 6.21 -1.25 -16.04
CA PHE A 157 6.85 -0.02 -15.55
C PHE A 157 8.15 0.28 -16.31
N GLU A 158 9.02 -0.71 -16.50
CA GLU A 158 10.28 -0.57 -17.23
C GLU A 158 10.05 -0.16 -18.70
N THR A 159 9.06 -0.76 -19.39
CA THR A 159 8.65 -0.30 -20.72
C THR A 159 8.15 1.15 -20.72
N SER A 160 7.28 1.51 -19.76
CA SER A 160 6.82 2.91 -19.65
C SER A 160 7.97 3.87 -19.34
N LEU A 161 8.97 3.45 -18.59
CA LEU A 161 10.13 4.26 -18.26
C LEU A 161 10.97 4.56 -19.51
N GLU A 162 11.16 3.59 -20.40
CA GLU A 162 11.85 3.78 -21.68
C GLU A 162 11.17 4.84 -22.58
N ASP A 163 9.83 4.91 -22.54
CA ASP A 163 9.04 5.82 -23.38
C ASP A 163 9.09 7.28 -22.92
N VAL A 164 9.29 7.53 -21.62
CA VAL A 164 9.03 8.83 -20.99
C VAL A 164 10.26 9.48 -20.34
N SER A 165 11.37 8.76 -20.26
CA SER A 165 12.56 9.22 -19.56
C SER A 165 13.77 9.38 -20.49
N ASP A 166 14.88 9.92 -19.97
CA ASP A 166 16.14 9.88 -20.73
C ASP A 166 16.49 8.42 -21.01
N SER A 167 16.92 8.14 -22.25
CA SER A 167 17.43 6.88 -22.81
C SER A 167 18.31 5.99 -21.89
N LYS A 168 18.80 6.54 -20.78
CA LYS A 168 19.61 5.89 -19.75
C LYS A 168 18.80 5.16 -18.67
N LEU A 169 17.51 5.46 -18.48
CA LEU A 169 16.68 4.81 -17.47
C LEU A 169 15.81 3.74 -18.13
N LYS A 170 16.30 2.50 -18.20
CA LYS A 170 15.56 1.40 -18.84
C LYS A 170 15.03 0.39 -17.83
N THR A 171 15.76 0.24 -16.73
CA THR A 171 15.43 -0.74 -15.70
C THR A 171 15.08 -0.05 -14.39
N ILE A 172 14.40 -0.76 -13.50
CA ILE A 172 14.21 -0.28 -12.13
C ILE A 172 15.55 -0.04 -11.41
N ALA A 173 16.61 -0.78 -11.76
CA ALA A 173 17.93 -0.60 -11.16
C ALA A 173 18.57 0.74 -11.57
N ASP A 174 18.40 1.14 -12.83
CA ASP A 174 18.86 2.46 -13.30
C ASP A 174 18.09 3.59 -12.61
N PHE A 175 16.77 3.42 -12.49
CA PHE A 175 15.89 4.35 -11.79
C PHE A 175 16.28 4.50 -10.32
N ASP A 176 16.43 3.39 -9.61
CA ASP A 176 16.83 3.35 -8.21
C ASP A 176 18.20 4.00 -8.00
N LYS A 177 19.16 3.73 -8.89
CA LYS A 177 20.50 4.34 -8.84
C LYS A 177 20.43 5.86 -9.01
N LYS A 178 19.67 6.36 -9.99
CA LYS A 178 19.54 7.80 -10.25
C LYS A 178 18.91 8.53 -9.07
N TYR A 179 17.83 7.97 -8.52
CA TYR A 179 17.05 8.63 -7.47
C TYR A 179 17.42 8.18 -6.06
N GLN A 180 18.45 7.34 -5.90
CA GLN A 180 18.92 6.84 -4.61
C GLN A 180 17.77 6.16 -3.85
N LEU A 181 17.14 5.21 -4.51
CA LEU A 181 16.00 4.42 -4.03
C LEU A 181 16.39 2.94 -3.96
N GLN A 182 15.56 2.14 -3.31
CA GLN A 182 15.74 0.70 -3.15
C GLN A 182 14.37 0.02 -3.27
N THR A 183 13.87 -0.06 -4.50
CA THR A 183 12.55 -0.61 -4.78
C THR A 183 12.52 -2.10 -4.51
N LYS A 184 11.67 -2.52 -3.58
CA LYS A 184 11.42 -3.91 -3.21
C LYS A 184 10.30 -4.50 -4.06
N GLU A 185 9.23 -3.76 -4.27
CA GLU A 185 8.03 -4.21 -4.97
C GLU A 185 7.42 -3.06 -5.77
N ILE A 186 6.81 -3.39 -6.92
CA ILE A 186 6.03 -2.43 -7.71
C ILE A 186 4.59 -2.89 -7.75
N ILE A 187 3.69 -2.05 -7.26
CA ILE A 187 2.25 -2.28 -7.23
C ILE A 187 1.59 -1.28 -8.17
N LEU A 188 0.76 -1.77 -9.10
CA LEU A 188 -0.04 -0.94 -9.99
C LEU A 188 -1.46 -0.87 -9.44
N VAL A 189 -1.92 0.34 -9.13
CA VAL A 189 -3.30 0.61 -8.73
C VAL A 189 -3.98 1.39 -9.85
N LYS A 190 -5.17 0.96 -10.28
CA LYS A 190 -6.00 1.73 -11.22
C LYS A 190 -7.40 1.96 -10.68
N THR A 191 -7.89 3.16 -10.94
CA THR A 191 -9.30 3.55 -10.81
C THR A 191 -9.89 3.73 -12.21
N LYS A 192 -11.11 4.25 -12.31
CA LYS A 192 -11.69 4.63 -13.60
C LYS A 192 -10.96 5.80 -14.26
N VAL A 193 -10.38 6.69 -13.44
CA VAL A 193 -9.84 7.98 -13.89
C VAL A 193 -8.32 8.03 -13.79
N PHE A 194 -7.74 7.38 -12.78
CA PHE A 194 -6.31 7.46 -12.48
C PHE A 194 -5.67 6.09 -12.46
N GLY A 195 -4.35 6.07 -12.62
CA GLY A 195 -3.52 4.92 -12.28
C GLY A 195 -2.22 5.39 -11.64
N TYR A 196 -1.73 4.60 -10.70
CA TYR A 196 -0.49 4.87 -9.98
C TYR A 196 0.39 3.63 -9.93
N TYR A 197 1.66 3.81 -10.24
CA TYR A 197 2.71 2.89 -9.81
C TYR A 197 3.13 3.27 -8.38
N ASN A 198 3.08 2.30 -7.49
CA ASN A 198 3.53 2.38 -6.10
C ASN A 198 4.81 1.55 -6.01
N LEU A 199 5.96 2.22 -5.97
CA LEU A 199 7.26 1.58 -5.83
C LEU A 199 7.56 1.52 -4.33
N ILE A 200 7.25 0.38 -3.72
CA ILE A 200 7.47 0.13 -2.30
C ILE A 200 8.97 -0.07 -2.08
N GLN A 201 9.53 0.76 -1.22
CA GLN A 201 10.95 0.78 -0.91
C GLN A 201 11.28 -0.20 0.22
N LYS A 202 12.55 -0.62 0.33
CA LYS A 202 13.02 -1.51 1.40
C LYS A 202 12.84 -0.93 2.81
N ASP A 203 12.89 0.40 2.94
CA ASP A 203 12.68 1.11 4.21
C ASP A 203 11.19 1.30 4.57
N GLY A 204 10.27 0.84 3.72
CA GLY A 204 8.83 0.95 3.92
C GLY A 204 8.20 2.22 3.37
N THR A 205 8.98 3.15 2.79
CA THR A 205 8.43 4.28 2.03
C THR A 205 7.84 3.81 0.69
N ASN A 206 7.02 4.67 0.07
CA ASN A 206 6.34 4.38 -1.18
C ASN A 206 6.54 5.54 -2.14
N LEU A 207 7.28 5.31 -3.24
CA LEU A 207 7.35 6.28 -4.32
C LEU A 207 6.14 6.09 -5.24
N VAL A 208 5.22 7.05 -5.22
CA VAL A 208 3.99 7.03 -6.01
C VAL A 208 4.17 7.88 -7.26
N LEU A 209 4.01 7.26 -8.42
CA LEU A 209 4.10 7.90 -9.74
C LEU A 209 2.81 7.65 -10.48
N ASP A 210 2.31 8.64 -11.24
CA ASP A 210 1.16 8.40 -12.11
C ASP A 210 1.47 7.37 -13.22
N LEU A 211 0.42 6.80 -13.81
CA LEU A 211 0.54 5.73 -14.80
C LEU A 211 1.30 6.14 -16.08
N PHE A 212 1.29 7.43 -16.41
CA PHE A 212 1.98 7.99 -17.57
C PHE A 212 3.38 8.50 -17.22
N LEU A 213 3.80 8.33 -15.96
CA LEU A 213 5.05 8.81 -15.41
C LEU A 213 5.27 10.31 -15.68
N SER A 214 4.19 11.11 -15.62
CA SER A 214 4.28 12.55 -15.87
C SER A 214 5.08 13.31 -14.81
N ASP A 215 5.20 12.71 -13.63
CA ASP A 215 6.14 13.10 -12.58
C ASP A 215 7.61 13.17 -13.05
N LEU A 216 7.97 12.43 -14.11
CA LEU A 216 9.31 12.40 -14.70
C LEU A 216 9.47 13.35 -15.90
N TYR A 217 8.37 13.68 -16.61
CA TYR A 217 8.37 14.51 -17.82
C TYR A 217 8.78 15.96 -17.55
N TYR A 218 8.59 16.46 -16.33
CA TYR A 218 9.18 17.72 -15.90
C TYR A 218 10.68 17.52 -15.68
N GLY A 219 11.42 17.37 -16.80
CA GLY A 219 12.82 16.91 -16.94
C GLY A 219 13.90 17.77 -16.26
N SER A 220 13.56 18.46 -15.19
CA SER A 220 14.40 19.26 -14.31
C SER A 220 14.25 18.91 -12.82
N ARG A 221 13.37 17.98 -12.42
CA ARG A 221 13.26 17.62 -10.99
C ARG A 221 14.54 16.95 -10.50
N SER A 222 15.22 17.63 -9.58
CA SER A 222 16.30 17.01 -8.82
C SER A 222 15.76 15.80 -8.05
N THR A 223 16.65 14.88 -7.65
CA THR A 223 16.26 13.77 -6.77
C THR A 223 15.54 14.26 -5.51
N LYS A 224 15.93 15.44 -5.00
CA LYS A 224 15.29 16.09 -3.86
C LYS A 224 13.84 16.48 -4.16
N ASP A 225 13.59 17.10 -5.31
CA ASP A 225 12.24 17.57 -5.68
C ASP A 225 11.30 16.40 -5.96
N LEU A 226 11.78 15.39 -6.69
CA LEU A 226 10.99 14.18 -6.94
C LEU A 226 10.62 13.49 -5.62
N LYS A 227 11.58 13.30 -4.71
CA LYS A 227 11.30 12.69 -3.41
C LYS A 227 10.33 13.54 -2.59
N LYS A 228 10.44 14.87 -2.63
CA LYS A 228 9.53 15.76 -1.90
C LYS A 228 8.07 15.58 -2.33
N THR A 229 7.81 15.42 -3.63
CA THR A 229 6.46 15.31 -4.19
C THR A 229 5.93 13.87 -4.26
N CYS A 230 6.79 12.90 -4.52
CA CYS A 230 6.38 11.55 -4.89
C CYS A 230 6.77 10.48 -3.87
N LEU A 231 7.67 10.76 -2.92
CA LEU A 231 8.04 9.80 -1.88
C LEU A 231 7.14 10.00 -0.66
N PHE A 232 6.31 9.00 -0.41
CA PHE A 232 5.38 8.99 0.71
C PHE A 232 5.89 8.08 1.83
N HIS A 233 5.63 8.49 3.07
CA HIS A 233 5.78 7.66 4.26
C HIS A 233 4.40 7.30 4.80
N LYS A 234 4.31 6.15 5.46
CA LYS A 234 3.07 5.71 6.10
C LYS A 234 2.85 6.56 7.35
N ALA A 235 1.64 7.11 7.49
CA ALA A 235 1.26 7.90 8.65
C ALA A 235 0.06 7.26 9.36
N ALA A 236 -0.04 7.51 10.66
CA ALA A 236 -1.17 7.07 11.47
C ALA A 236 -1.97 8.29 11.91
N VAL A 237 -3.29 8.13 11.96
CA VAL A 237 -4.17 9.16 12.52
C VAL A 237 -4.24 8.99 14.02
N PRO A 238 -4.13 10.09 14.81
CA PRO A 238 -4.28 9.99 16.25
C PRO A 238 -5.65 9.41 16.59
N LYS A 239 -5.69 8.34 17.39
CA LYS A 239 -6.94 7.63 17.73
C LYS A 239 -8.01 8.56 18.34
N ALA A 240 -7.58 9.60 19.05
CA ALA A 240 -8.47 10.59 19.64
C ALA A 240 -9.27 11.41 18.60
N PHE A 241 -8.86 11.42 17.33
CA PHE A 241 -9.57 12.10 16.24
C PHE A 241 -10.58 11.17 15.55
N VAL A 242 -10.40 9.85 15.63
CA VAL A 242 -11.28 8.89 14.96
C VAL A 242 -12.67 8.89 15.61
N GLY A 243 -13.71 9.05 14.80
CA GLY A 243 -15.10 9.04 15.25
C GLY A 243 -16.00 10.03 14.52
N GLN A 244 -17.22 10.17 15.04
CA GLN A 244 -18.24 11.12 14.60
C GLN A 244 -18.15 12.41 15.42
N TRP A 245 -18.30 13.53 14.72
CA TRP A 245 -18.08 14.88 15.24
C TRP A 245 -19.16 15.82 14.72
N LYS A 246 -19.60 16.74 15.58
CA LYS A 246 -20.37 17.93 15.22
C LYS A 246 -19.44 19.12 15.15
N LYS A 247 -19.52 19.90 14.07
CA LYS A 247 -18.73 21.10 13.86
C LYS A 247 -19.50 22.31 14.36
N PHE A 248 -18.82 23.14 15.13
CA PHE A 248 -19.30 24.44 15.59
C PHE A 248 -18.33 25.51 15.11
N ASP A 249 -18.86 26.65 14.69
CA ASP A 249 -18.05 27.81 14.30
C ASP A 249 -17.59 28.63 15.52
N SER A 250 -17.09 29.84 15.28
CA SER A 250 -16.62 30.72 16.36
C SER A 250 -17.73 31.33 17.20
N ASP A 251 -18.97 31.33 16.70
CA ASP A 251 -20.16 31.90 17.35
C ASP A 251 -21.00 30.82 18.04
N ASP A 252 -20.44 29.59 18.16
CA ASP A 252 -21.07 28.39 18.70
C ASP A 252 -22.28 27.90 17.88
N ASP A 253 -22.36 28.29 16.61
CA ASP A 253 -23.39 27.82 15.69
C ASP A 253 -22.97 26.49 15.05
N SER A 254 -23.91 25.55 14.97
CA SER A 254 -23.69 24.22 14.39
C SER A 254 -23.58 24.30 12.87
N GLU A 255 -22.43 23.91 12.33
CA GLU A 255 -22.14 23.89 10.88
C GLU A 255 -22.36 22.50 10.24
N GLY A 256 -22.74 21.49 11.03
CA GLY A 256 -23.06 20.15 10.54
C GLY A 256 -22.24 19.04 11.20
N GLU A 257 -22.36 17.84 10.65
CA GLU A 257 -21.73 16.62 11.12
C GLU A 257 -20.58 16.18 10.21
N GLY A 258 -19.67 15.41 10.79
CA GLY A 258 -18.53 14.85 10.07
C GLY A 258 -17.96 13.62 10.75
N THR A 259 -17.26 12.81 9.97
CA THR A 259 -16.57 11.60 10.44
C THR A 259 -15.12 11.64 10.04
N ILE A 260 -14.24 11.22 10.95
CA ILE A 260 -12.82 10.99 10.68
C ILE A 260 -12.57 9.48 10.79
N SER A 261 -12.14 8.86 9.69
CA SER A 261 -11.86 7.41 9.65
C SER A 261 -10.52 7.05 10.30
N GLU A 262 -10.30 5.76 10.57
CA GLU A 262 -9.02 5.24 11.09
C GLU A 262 -7.82 5.55 10.18
N ASN A 263 -8.07 5.70 8.88
CA ASN A 263 -7.06 6.06 7.88
C ASN A 263 -7.05 7.57 7.58
N GLY A 264 -7.78 8.39 8.34
CA GLY A 264 -7.72 9.84 8.23
C GLY A 264 -8.58 10.46 7.14
N VAL A 265 -9.49 9.69 6.54
CA VAL A 265 -10.47 10.28 5.61
C VAL A 265 -11.48 11.07 6.43
N VAL A 266 -11.57 12.37 6.15
CA VAL A 266 -12.56 13.27 6.71
C VAL A 266 -13.74 13.32 5.74
N THR A 267 -14.93 13.10 6.27
CA THR A 267 -16.20 13.23 5.55
C THR A 267 -17.06 14.22 6.29
N THR A 268 -17.68 15.15 5.59
CA THR A 268 -18.63 16.11 6.16
C THR A 268 -20.02 15.89 5.55
N ASP A 269 -21.04 16.59 6.03
CA ASP A 269 -22.36 16.63 5.38
C ASP A 269 -22.30 17.19 3.95
N SER A 270 -21.28 18.00 3.65
CA SER A 270 -20.97 18.34 2.25
C SER A 270 -20.35 17.13 1.55
N ASP A 271 -20.65 16.93 0.27
CA ASP A 271 -20.12 15.84 -0.57
C ASP A 271 -18.57 15.81 -0.67
N GLY A 272 -17.89 16.80 -0.09
CA GLY A 272 -16.44 16.89 -0.01
C GLY A 272 -15.84 15.81 0.90
N LYS A 273 -14.79 15.16 0.38
CA LYS A 273 -13.83 14.39 1.17
C LYS A 273 -12.62 15.24 1.47
N ASP A 274 -11.91 14.91 2.53
CA ASP A 274 -10.60 15.46 2.81
C ASP A 274 -9.73 14.44 3.54
N ILE A 275 -8.44 14.73 3.71
CA ILE A 275 -7.51 13.87 4.41
C ILE A 275 -6.92 14.65 5.59
N LEU A 276 -7.05 14.09 6.79
CA LEU A 276 -6.43 14.62 7.99
C LEU A 276 -4.97 14.21 8.07
N ILE A 277 -4.07 15.19 8.04
CA ILE A 277 -2.63 15.00 8.24
C ILE A 277 -2.24 15.77 9.49
N ALA A 278 -2.41 15.12 10.65
CA ALA A 278 -2.14 15.70 11.95
C ALA A 278 -0.77 15.27 12.47
N LYS A 279 0.16 16.22 12.58
CA LYS A 279 1.46 16.01 13.24
C LYS A 279 1.38 16.55 14.66
N THR A 280 2.01 15.89 15.63
CA THR A 280 2.12 16.46 16.98
C THR A 280 2.87 17.80 16.94
N LEU A 281 2.64 18.68 17.91
CA LEU A 281 3.36 19.96 17.99
C LEU A 281 4.89 19.78 17.94
N LYS A 282 5.40 18.72 18.58
CA LYS A 282 6.83 18.38 18.57
C LYS A 282 7.32 18.02 17.17
N GLU A 283 6.64 17.09 16.50
CA GLU A 283 7.00 16.67 15.14
C GLU A 283 6.96 17.84 14.16
N TYR A 284 5.91 18.66 14.24
CA TYR A 284 5.80 19.87 13.41
C TYR A 284 6.97 20.83 13.62
N LEU A 285 7.35 21.12 14.87
CA LEU A 285 8.45 22.04 15.15
C LEU A 285 9.81 21.47 14.75
N VAL A 286 10.00 20.15 14.85
CA VAL A 286 11.19 19.45 14.34
C VAL A 286 11.27 19.56 12.83
N ASP A 287 10.16 19.35 12.11
CA ASP A 287 10.13 19.48 10.64
C ASP A 287 10.51 20.90 10.18
N GLN A 288 10.17 21.93 10.97
CA GLN A 288 10.53 23.32 10.67
C GLN A 288 11.99 23.66 10.98
N SER A 289 12.58 23.05 12.01
CA SER A 289 13.89 23.47 12.53
C SER A 289 15.02 22.45 12.32
N GLY A 290 14.69 21.23 11.89
CA GLY A 290 15.62 20.12 11.70
C GLY A 290 16.08 19.43 12.99
N SER A 291 15.68 19.90 14.17
CA SER A 291 16.04 19.30 15.46
C SER A 291 15.01 19.59 16.55
N ILE A 292 15.05 18.84 17.65
CA ILE A 292 14.16 19.09 18.79
C ILE A 292 14.70 20.27 19.59
N ASP A 293 13.90 21.33 19.70
CA ASP A 293 14.14 22.48 20.58
C ASP A 293 13.00 22.56 21.62
N ASN A 294 13.29 22.11 22.84
CA ASN A 294 12.30 22.07 23.91
C ASN A 294 11.84 23.46 24.34
N ASP A 295 12.70 24.48 24.27
CA ASP A 295 12.34 25.85 24.63
C ASP A 295 11.36 26.43 23.60
N LYS A 296 11.60 26.14 22.31
CA LYS A 296 10.65 26.48 21.24
C LYS A 296 9.31 25.77 21.41
N VAL A 297 9.31 24.48 21.76
CA VAL A 297 8.08 23.73 22.04
C VAL A 297 7.28 24.36 23.18
N GLN A 298 7.94 24.71 24.29
CA GLN A 298 7.26 25.35 25.43
C GLN A 298 6.77 26.76 25.10
N LYS A 299 7.52 27.53 24.32
CA LYS A 299 7.11 28.86 23.87
C LYS A 299 5.85 28.80 23.00
N GLU A 300 5.81 27.88 22.03
CA GLU A 300 4.64 27.71 21.16
C GLU A 300 3.44 27.16 21.95
N PHE A 301 3.68 26.24 22.89
CA PHE A 301 2.65 25.76 23.80
C PHE A 301 2.02 26.89 24.63
N ALA A 302 2.84 27.77 25.20
CA ALA A 302 2.35 28.92 25.97
C ALA A 302 1.52 29.89 25.11
N LYS A 303 1.90 30.10 23.85
CA LYS A 303 1.15 30.92 22.88
C LYS A 303 -0.22 30.29 22.59
N ILE A 304 -0.28 28.99 22.31
CA ILE A 304 -1.53 28.25 22.08
C ILE A 304 -2.40 28.28 23.33
N GLN A 305 -1.83 28.00 24.50
CA GLN A 305 -2.53 28.00 25.79
C GLN A 305 -3.16 29.36 26.12
N LYS A 306 -2.50 30.47 25.75
CA LYS A 306 -3.05 31.82 25.90
C LYS A 306 -4.28 32.04 25.02
N SER A 307 -4.24 31.58 23.76
CA SER A 307 -5.37 31.67 22.82
C SER A 307 -6.55 30.81 23.27
N LEU A 308 -6.31 29.60 23.79
CA LEU A 308 -7.36 28.74 24.34
C LEU A 308 -8.03 29.39 25.57
N LYS A 309 -7.24 29.96 26.48
CA LYS A 309 -7.76 30.55 27.72
C LYS A 309 -8.71 31.72 27.49
N SER A 310 -8.51 32.52 26.44
CA SER A 310 -9.45 33.61 26.10
C SER A 310 -10.82 33.12 25.64
N HIS A 311 -10.94 31.82 25.31
CA HIS A 311 -12.17 31.16 24.86
C HIS A 311 -12.65 30.09 25.87
N GLY A 312 -12.16 30.12 27.11
CA GLY A 312 -12.61 29.21 28.17
C GLY A 312 -12.05 27.78 28.10
N PHE A 313 -11.09 27.52 27.21
CA PHE A 313 -10.48 26.19 27.03
C PHE A 313 -9.08 26.08 27.63
N GLN A 314 -8.67 24.85 27.91
CA GLN A 314 -7.32 24.55 28.37
C GLN A 314 -6.83 23.22 27.79
N ALA A 315 -5.66 23.23 27.15
CA ALA A 315 -4.94 22.01 26.80
C ALA A 315 -4.29 21.43 28.06
N LYS A 316 -4.30 20.10 28.19
CA LYS A 316 -3.63 19.44 29.34
C LYS A 316 -2.13 19.31 29.12
N SER A 317 -1.72 19.07 27.87
CA SER A 317 -0.33 18.80 27.52
C SER A 317 0.00 19.25 26.10
N VAL A 318 1.29 19.44 25.84
CA VAL A 318 1.86 19.59 24.49
C VAL A 318 1.45 18.42 23.58
N ASN A 319 1.28 17.22 24.13
CA ASN A 319 0.90 16.03 23.36
C ASN A 319 -0.56 16.04 22.87
N ASP A 320 -1.38 16.97 23.39
CA ASP A 320 -2.78 17.15 22.98
C ASP A 320 -2.91 18.14 21.81
N ILE A 321 -1.79 18.69 21.32
CA ILE A 321 -1.74 19.68 20.25
C ILE A 321 -1.15 19.04 19.01
N TYR A 322 -1.90 19.19 17.93
CA TYR A 322 -1.53 18.75 16.60
C TYR A 322 -1.56 19.94 15.65
N HIS A 323 -0.76 19.86 14.59
CA HIS A 323 -0.75 20.85 13.52
C HIS A 323 -0.95 20.14 12.20
N ASP A 324 -1.81 20.70 11.36
CA ASP A 324 -1.95 20.33 9.96
C ASP A 324 -1.27 21.39 9.09
N ALA A 325 -0.10 21.02 8.60
CA ALA A 325 0.75 21.88 7.79
C ALA A 325 0.21 22.11 6.38
N SER A 326 -0.79 21.34 5.92
CA SER A 326 -1.45 21.61 4.64
C SER A 326 -2.51 22.72 4.76
N LYS A 327 -3.07 22.92 5.96
CA LYS A 327 -4.17 23.87 6.21
C LYS A 327 -3.80 25.06 7.09
N SER A 328 -2.64 25.04 7.74
CA SER A 328 -2.22 26.05 8.73
C SER A 328 -3.16 26.12 9.94
N TYR A 329 -3.55 24.96 10.47
CA TYR A 329 -4.39 24.86 11.68
C TYR A 329 -3.66 24.10 12.78
N TYR A 330 -3.83 24.57 14.02
CA TYR A 330 -3.69 23.73 15.20
C TYR A 330 -5.03 23.08 15.55
N TYR A 331 -4.96 21.78 15.80
CA TYR A 331 -6.03 20.99 16.40
C TYR A 331 -5.65 20.70 17.84
N VAL A 332 -6.47 21.14 18.79
CA VAL A 332 -6.19 20.97 20.22
C VAL A 332 -7.25 20.10 20.88
N LEU A 333 -6.85 18.95 21.40
CA LEU A 333 -7.73 18.10 22.19
C LEU A 333 -7.98 18.72 23.57
N VAL A 334 -9.25 18.92 23.91
CA VAL A 334 -9.68 19.42 25.22
C VAL A 334 -10.78 18.54 25.80
N ASP A 335 -11.17 18.78 27.05
CA ASP A 335 -12.28 18.08 27.73
C ASP A 335 -12.15 16.54 27.72
N GLY A 336 -10.90 16.05 27.82
CA GLY A 336 -10.62 14.61 27.78
C GLY A 336 -10.76 13.98 26.39
N GLY A 337 -10.63 14.77 25.32
CA GLY A 337 -10.76 14.31 23.93
C GLY A 337 -12.20 14.30 23.42
N LYS A 338 -13.12 14.94 24.16
CA LYS A 338 -14.50 15.15 23.73
C LYS A 338 -14.65 16.29 22.73
N ARG A 339 -13.70 17.25 22.75
CA ARG A 339 -13.67 18.38 21.82
C ARG A 339 -12.29 18.55 21.18
N ILE A 340 -12.29 19.01 19.94
CA ILE A 340 -11.09 19.45 19.20
C ILE A 340 -11.27 20.92 18.86
N ILE A 341 -10.45 21.79 19.47
CA ILE A 341 -10.46 23.22 19.15
C ILE A 341 -9.67 23.47 17.86
N LEU A 342 -10.22 24.32 17.00
CA LEU A 342 -9.62 24.75 15.73
C LEU A 342 -9.01 26.14 15.90
N LEU A 343 -7.68 26.23 15.83
CA LEU A 343 -6.97 27.50 15.80
C LEU A 343 -6.26 27.67 14.46
N GLU A 344 -6.63 28.68 13.69
CA GLU A 344 -5.91 29.05 12.46
C GLU A 344 -4.60 29.75 12.82
N ASP A 345 -3.48 29.28 12.27
CA ASP A 345 -2.15 29.87 12.39
C ASP A 345 -1.83 30.71 11.15
N SER A 346 -2.26 31.96 11.20
CA SER A 346 -2.10 32.92 10.10
C SER A 346 -1.26 34.10 10.56
N PHE A 347 -0.17 34.39 9.85
CA PHE A 347 0.73 35.53 10.15
C PHE A 347 1.27 35.57 11.59
N ASN A 348 1.59 34.40 12.17
CA ASN A 348 1.98 34.23 13.58
C ASN A 348 0.90 34.60 14.61
N LEU A 349 -0.36 34.75 14.18
CA LEU A 349 -1.52 34.98 15.04
C LEU A 349 -2.38 33.72 15.06
N LEU A 350 -2.83 33.34 16.26
CA LEU A 350 -3.75 32.23 16.47
C LEU A 350 -5.17 32.76 16.56
N SER A 351 -5.98 32.45 15.56
CA SER A 351 -7.39 32.82 15.51
C SER A 351 -8.26 31.62 15.82
N TYR A 352 -9.15 31.74 16.80
CA TYR A 352 -10.15 30.72 17.08
C TYR A 352 -11.16 30.64 15.94
N LYS A 353 -11.45 29.42 15.46
CA LYS A 353 -12.38 29.16 14.35
C LYS A 353 -13.56 28.27 14.73
N GLY A 354 -13.67 27.93 16.01
CA GLY A 354 -14.65 26.97 16.50
C GLY A 354 -14.04 25.65 16.93
N TYR A 355 -14.86 24.61 16.96
CA TYR A 355 -14.48 23.30 17.48
C TYR A 355 -15.27 22.15 16.87
N LEU A 356 -14.74 20.95 17.04
CA LEU A 356 -15.45 19.70 16.81
C LEU A 356 -15.86 19.12 18.17
N GLU A 357 -17.09 18.66 18.32
CA GLU A 357 -17.58 17.97 19.51
C GLU A 357 -18.00 16.53 19.18
N ARG A 358 -17.59 15.55 19.99
CA ARG A 358 -17.96 14.15 19.78
C ARG A 358 -19.46 13.93 19.93
N GLU A 359 -20.06 13.20 19.00
CA GLU A 359 -21.50 12.94 19.04
C GLU A 359 -21.94 12.04 20.21
N ASP A 360 -21.07 11.13 20.67
CA ASP A 360 -21.33 10.20 21.78
C ASP A 360 -21.38 10.86 23.17
N THR A 361 -21.45 12.20 23.27
CA THR A 361 -21.30 12.95 24.52
C THR A 361 -22.60 13.43 25.17
N ARG A 362 -23.78 12.97 24.69
CA ARG A 362 -25.08 13.26 25.33
C ARG A 362 -25.65 12.08 26.10
#